data_AF-A0A834E1L0-F1
#
_entry.id   AF-A0A834E1L0-F1
#
_cell.length_a   1.000
_cell.length_b   1.000
_cell.length_c   1.000
_cell.angle_alpha   90.00
_cell.angle_beta   90.00
_cell.angle_gamma   90.00
#
_symmetry.space_group_name_H-M   'P 1'
#
loop_
_entity.id
_entity.type
_entity.pdbx_description
1 polymer ?
#
loop_
_entity_poly.entity_id
_entity_poly.type
_entity_poly.pdbx_seq_one_letter_code
_entity_poly.pdbx_strand_id
1 'polypeptide(L)'
;MASIWRLSVLCGAQGGRAFLRTPVIRPAQISAFLQDHPTPGWCGIQHIHLSPSRHSGSKAASLHWTGERVVSVLLLGLLPAAYLNPSSTMDYSLAAVLTLHGH
;
A
#
# COMPACT_ATOMS: atom_id res chain seq x y z
N MET A 1 -15.11 36.83 -0.07
CA MET A 1 -13.72 36.81 0.45
C MET A 1 -13.25 35.36 0.44
N ALA A 2 -12.12 35.09 -0.23
CA ALA A 2 -11.70 33.76 -0.64
C ALA A 2 -11.14 32.92 0.52
N SER A 3 -11.61 31.69 0.68
CA SER A 3 -11.02 30.69 1.57
C SER A 3 -9.98 29.88 0.79
N ILE A 4 -8.71 30.14 1.10
CA ILE A 4 -7.55 29.43 0.55
C ILE A 4 -7.53 28.01 1.14
N TRP A 5 -7.89 27.00 0.34
CA TRP A 5 -7.84 25.61 0.75
C TRP A 5 -6.40 25.09 0.59
N ARG A 6 -5.67 24.93 1.70
CA ARG A 6 -4.31 24.38 1.71
C ARG A 6 -4.34 22.87 1.44
N LEU A 7 -4.14 22.47 0.20
CA LEU A 7 -3.80 21.08 -0.15
C LEU A 7 -2.34 20.82 0.23
N SER A 8 -2.12 20.26 1.42
CA SER A 8 -0.80 19.80 1.85
C SER A 8 -0.51 18.44 1.21
N VAL A 9 0.23 18.46 0.09
CA VAL A 9 0.89 17.26 -0.44
C VAL A 9 2.19 17.09 0.35
N LEU A 10 2.16 16.27 1.40
CA LEU A 10 3.37 15.82 2.06
C LEU A 10 3.88 14.57 1.35
N CYS A 11 4.72 14.80 0.34
CA CYS A 11 5.76 13.87 -0.04
C CYS A 11 6.81 13.89 1.09
N GLY A 12 6.90 12.78 1.83
CA GLY A 12 7.84 12.64 2.93
C GLY A 12 8.21 11.17 3.11
N ALA A 13 9.26 10.73 2.42
CA ALA A 13 9.98 9.52 2.77
C ALA A 13 10.78 9.79 4.06
N GLN A 14 10.17 9.57 5.23
CA GLN A 14 10.81 9.62 6.55
C GLN A 14 9.88 8.85 7.51
N GLY A 15 10.19 7.63 7.95
CA GLY A 15 11.27 7.32 8.86
C GLY A 15 10.69 7.13 10.27
N GLY A 16 10.77 5.90 10.79
CA GLY A 16 10.82 5.64 12.24
C GLY A 16 9.50 5.63 13.03
N ARG A 17 9.15 4.42 13.49
CA ARG A 17 8.54 4.09 14.80
C ARG A 17 7.40 4.97 15.33
N ALA A 18 6.18 4.43 15.30
CA ALA A 18 5.30 4.29 16.47
C ALA A 18 3.98 3.66 16.03
N PHE A 19 3.76 2.38 16.34
CA PHE A 19 2.40 1.82 16.31
C PHE A 19 2.07 1.25 17.68
N LEU A 20 1.40 2.11 18.45
CA LEU A 20 0.31 1.89 19.38
C LEU A 20 0.16 0.47 19.98
N ARG A 21 0.40 0.42 21.30
CA ARG A 21 -0.11 -0.58 22.23
C ARG A 21 -1.62 -0.79 22.03
N THR A 22 -2.02 -2.02 21.77
CA THR A 22 -3.36 -2.55 22.08
C THR A 22 -3.24 -3.51 23.27
N PRO A 23 -3.91 -3.26 24.41
CA PRO A 23 -4.08 -4.28 25.43
C PRO A 23 -5.41 -4.99 25.17
N VAL A 24 -5.37 -6.12 24.46
CA VAL A 24 -6.53 -6.99 24.31
C VAL A 24 -6.13 -8.39 24.76
N ILE A 25 -6.56 -8.69 25.99
CA ILE A 25 -6.90 -10.00 26.52
C ILE A 25 -5.72 -10.95 26.77
N ARG A 26 -5.42 -11.10 28.06
CA ARG A 26 -4.62 -12.17 28.67
C ARG A 26 -5.12 -13.55 28.21
N PRO A 27 -4.25 -14.42 27.67
CA PRO A 27 -4.36 -15.85 27.89
C PRO A 27 -3.77 -16.16 29.27
N ALA A 28 -4.53 -16.89 30.06
CA ALA A 28 -4.16 -17.31 31.40
C ALA A 28 -2.82 -18.06 31.43
N GLN A 29 -2.13 -17.88 32.54
CA GLN A 29 -0.88 -18.52 32.91
C GLN A 29 -1.01 -20.05 32.85
N ILE A 30 -0.27 -20.70 31.96
CA ILE A 30 0.16 -22.09 32.14
C ILE A 30 1.64 -22.13 31.77
N SER A 31 2.47 -21.67 32.72
CA SER A 31 3.89 -22.00 32.77
C SER A 31 4.08 -22.80 34.05
N ALA A 32 3.97 -24.11 33.91
CA ALA A 32 4.62 -25.07 34.78
C ALA A 32 4.50 -26.43 34.08
N PHE A 33 5.60 -27.17 34.05
CA PHE A 33 5.57 -28.62 33.98
C PHE A 33 5.66 -29.32 32.61
N LEU A 34 6.57 -28.94 31.71
CA LEU A 34 7.32 -29.91 30.89
C LEU A 34 8.52 -29.23 30.23
N GLN A 35 9.57 -29.01 31.01
CA GLN A 35 10.93 -29.03 30.48
C GLN A 35 11.33 -30.51 30.39
N ASP A 36 11.05 -31.16 29.26
CA ASP A 36 11.72 -32.40 28.92
C ASP A 36 12.63 -32.16 27.72
N HIS A 37 13.91 -32.31 28.01
CA HIS A 37 15.07 -32.13 27.15
C HIS A 37 15.04 -33.08 25.93
N PRO A 38 15.50 -32.61 24.74
CA PRO A 38 16.52 -33.40 24.04
C PRO A 38 17.58 -32.55 23.29
N THR A 39 18.86 -32.78 23.61
CA THR A 39 20.01 -32.72 22.68
C THR A 39 20.02 -33.95 21.74
N PRO A 40 20.90 -34.10 20.73
CA PRO A 40 21.55 -33.17 19.79
C PRO A 40 21.33 -33.61 18.31
N GLY A 41 21.48 -32.71 17.32
CA GLY A 41 21.60 -33.12 15.91
C GLY A 41 20.87 -32.28 14.86
N TRP A 42 20.97 -30.95 14.91
CA TRP A 42 20.53 -30.10 13.80
C TRP A 42 21.64 -29.96 12.75
N CYS A 43 21.92 -31.05 12.01
CA CYS A 43 22.62 -30.96 10.73
C CYS A 43 21.57 -30.92 9.62
N GLY A 44 21.06 -29.73 9.33
CA GLY A 44 19.98 -29.58 8.36
C GLY A 44 19.53 -28.15 8.14
N ILE A 45 20.42 -27.18 8.29
CA ILE A 45 20.17 -25.85 7.74
C ILE A 45 20.28 -26.00 6.23
N GLN A 46 19.12 -26.22 5.60
CA GLN A 46 18.96 -26.02 4.17
C GLN A 46 19.09 -24.52 3.92
N HIS A 47 20.33 -24.04 3.78
CA HIS A 47 20.62 -22.74 3.20
C HIS A 47 20.08 -22.80 1.77
N ILE A 48 18.87 -22.26 1.58
CA ILE A 48 18.33 -22.02 0.25
C ILE A 48 19.33 -21.05 -0.40
N HIS A 49 20.19 -21.59 -1.26
CA HIS A 49 21.22 -20.87 -1.97
C HIS A 49 20.54 -20.09 -3.10
N LEU A 50 19.81 -19.04 -2.73
CA LEU A 50 19.34 -18.05 -3.68
C LEU A 50 20.57 -17.29 -4.15
N SER A 51 21.02 -17.58 -5.37
CA SER A 51 21.98 -16.74 -6.11
C SER A 51 21.60 -15.27 -5.92
N PRO A 52 22.56 -14.35 -5.72
CA PRO A 52 22.27 -12.92 -5.58
C PRO A 52 21.42 -12.49 -6.77
N SER A 53 20.12 -12.31 -6.55
CA SER A 53 19.23 -11.79 -7.56
C SER A 53 19.70 -10.37 -7.79
N ARG A 54 20.28 -10.10 -8.96
CA ARG A 54 20.47 -8.74 -9.45
C ARG A 54 19.08 -8.15 -9.67
N HIS A 55 18.44 -7.75 -8.58
CA HIS A 55 17.22 -7.00 -8.59
C HIS A 55 17.58 -5.61 -9.12
N SER A 56 17.55 -5.45 -10.45
CA SER A 56 17.51 -4.14 -11.07
C SER A 56 16.27 -3.44 -10.50
N GLY A 57 16.48 -2.40 -9.68
CA GLY A 57 15.49 -1.74 -8.83
C GLY A 57 14.38 -0.98 -9.58
N SER A 58 13.75 -1.63 -10.56
CA SER A 58 12.65 -1.05 -11.32
C SER A 58 11.38 -1.03 -10.48
N LYS A 59 10.86 0.17 -10.23
CA LYS A 59 9.58 0.39 -9.55
C LYS A 59 8.37 0.27 -10.49
N ALA A 60 8.55 -0.16 -11.73
CA ALA A 60 7.51 -0.16 -12.76
C ALA A 60 6.20 -0.83 -12.31
N ALA A 61 6.28 -2.01 -11.69
CA ALA A 61 5.10 -2.72 -11.17
C ALA A 61 4.39 -1.94 -10.05
N SER A 62 5.15 -1.34 -9.12
CA SER A 62 4.55 -0.52 -8.04
C SER A 62 3.94 0.79 -8.56
N LEU A 63 4.54 1.39 -9.58
CA LEU A 63 3.99 2.58 -10.25
C LEU A 63 2.73 2.24 -11.03
N HIS A 64 2.70 1.10 -11.71
CA HIS A 64 1.51 0.59 -12.39
C HIS A 64 0.34 0.44 -11.40
N TRP A 65 0.56 -0.29 -10.31
CA TRP A 65 -0.44 -0.48 -9.25
C TRP A 65 -0.95 0.86 -8.69
N THR A 66 -0.04 1.80 -8.42
CA THR A 66 -0.41 3.13 -7.90
C THR A 66 -1.20 3.92 -8.96
N GLY A 67 -0.79 3.84 -10.23
CA GLY A 67 -1.45 4.48 -11.35
C GLY A 67 -2.90 4.05 -11.50
N GLU A 68 -3.17 2.75 -11.40
CA GLU A 68 -4.55 2.22 -11.42
C GLU A 68 -5.42 2.88 -10.33
N ARG A 69 -4.88 3.04 -9.11
CA ARG A 69 -5.61 3.71 -8.01
C ARG A 69 -5.84 5.19 -8.27
N VAL A 70 -4.86 5.89 -8.85
CA VAL A 70 -4.98 7.30 -9.20
C VAL A 70 -6.08 7.50 -10.25
N VAL A 71 -6.11 6.67 -11.29
CA VAL A 71 -7.14 6.72 -12.33
C VAL A 71 -8.53 6.43 -11.73
N SER A 72 -8.64 5.48 -10.80
CA SER A 72 -9.91 5.21 -10.10
C SER A 72 -10.43 6.41 -9.28
N VAL A 73 -9.55 7.07 -8.51
CA VAL A 73 -9.93 8.26 -7.73
C VAL A 73 -10.28 9.42 -8.66
N LEU A 74 -9.55 9.58 -9.76
CA LEU A 74 -9.84 10.59 -10.78
C LEU A 74 -11.21 10.36 -11.42
N LEU A 75 -11.55 9.13 -11.79
CA LEU A 75 -12.86 8.77 -12.32
C LEU A 75 -13.97 9.09 -11.32
N LEU A 76 -13.76 8.73 -10.05
CA LEU A 76 -14.70 9.01 -8.96
C LEU A 76 -14.94 10.51 -8.76
N GLY A 77 -13.92 11.35 -8.94
CA GLY A 77 -14.04 12.81 -8.86
C GLY A 77 -14.64 13.45 -10.12
N LEU A 78 -14.36 12.89 -11.30
CA LEU A 78 -14.86 13.39 -12.58
C LEU A 78 -16.37 13.20 -12.74
N LEU A 79 -16.94 12.10 -12.24
CA LEU A 79 -18.38 11.85 -12.28
C LEU A 79 -19.24 13.00 -11.71
N PRO A 80 -19.05 13.43 -10.44
CA PRO A 80 -19.79 14.56 -9.89
C PRO A 80 -19.35 15.90 -10.50
N ALA A 81 -18.08 16.06 -10.86
CA ALA A 81 -17.62 17.29 -11.51
C ALA A 81 -18.31 17.50 -12.87
N ALA A 82 -18.46 16.44 -13.66
CA ALA A 82 -19.14 16.47 -14.96
C ALA A 82 -20.63 16.72 -14.85
N TYR A 83 -21.25 16.21 -13.78
CA TYR A 83 -22.64 16.53 -13.48
C TYR A 83 -22.83 18.02 -13.18
N LEU A 84 -21.93 18.63 -12.40
CA LEU A 84 -22.04 20.03 -11.99
C LEU A 84 -21.59 21.02 -13.08
N ASN A 85 -20.62 20.64 -13.92
CA ASN A 85 -20.04 21.51 -14.95
C ASN A 85 -19.83 20.76 -16.27
N PRO A 86 -20.90 20.57 -17.08
CA PRO A 86 -20.79 19.94 -18.39
C PRO A 86 -20.00 20.85 -19.33
N SER A 87 -18.91 20.31 -19.88
CA SER A 87 -18.05 21.02 -20.83
C SER A 87 -17.27 20.01 -21.67
N SER A 88 -16.86 20.41 -22.87
CA SER A 88 -16.08 19.54 -23.78
C SER A 88 -14.78 19.04 -23.12
N THR A 89 -14.11 19.85 -22.31
CA THR A 89 -12.94 19.42 -21.52
C THR A 89 -13.28 18.27 -20.60
N MET A 90 -14.45 18.31 -19.96
CA MET A 90 -14.91 17.24 -19.09
C MET A 90 -15.25 15.98 -19.87
N ASP A 91 -15.91 16.11 -21.02
CA ASP A 91 -16.26 14.98 -21.88
C ASP A 91 -15.01 14.22 -22.35
N TYR A 92 -13.98 14.95 -22.82
CA TYR A 92 -12.71 14.34 -23.20
C TYR A 92 -11.97 13.73 -22.00
N SER A 93 -12.01 14.39 -20.84
CA SER A 93 -11.39 13.86 -19.61
C SER A 93 -12.07 12.56 -19.17
N LEU A 94 -13.40 12.52 -19.21
CA LEU A 94 -14.20 11.35 -18.84
C LEU A 94 -13.94 10.20 -19.81
N ALA A 95 -13.90 10.47 -21.12
CA ALA A 95 -13.54 9.48 -22.13
C ALA A 95 -12.14 8.90 -21.89
N ALA A 96 -11.13 9.75 -21.70
CA ALA A 96 -9.76 9.30 -21.46
C ALA A 96 -9.64 8.44 -20.19
N VAL A 97 -10.26 8.87 -19.09
CA VAL A 97 -10.19 8.17 -17.81
C VAL A 97 -10.99 6.86 -17.85
N LEU A 98 -12.15 6.83 -18.49
CA LEU A 98 -12.92 5.58 -18.68
C LEU A 98 -12.16 4.57 -19.53
N THR A 99 -11.57 5.01 -20.65
CA THR A 99 -10.74 4.12 -21.50
C THR A 99 -9.52 3.62 -20.75
N LEU A 100 -8.81 4.48 -20.01
CA LEU A 100 -7.63 4.08 -19.25
C LEU A 100 -7.97 3.18 -18.05
N HIS A 101 -9.16 3.34 -17.44
CA HIS A 101 -9.58 2.51 -16.31
C HIS A 101 -10.08 1.12 -16.75
N GLY A 102 -10.67 1.02 -17.94
CA GLY A 102 -11.23 -0.23 -18.47
C GLY A 102 -10.27 -1.08 -19.30
N HIS A 103 -9.07 -0.56 -19.60
CA HIS A 103 -7.99 -1.28 -20.29
C HIS A 103 -7.19 -2.14 -19.31
#